data_AF-A0A359LU87-F1
#
_entry.id   AF-A0A359LU87-F1
#
_cell.length_a   1.000
_cell.length_b   1.000
_cell.length_c   1.000
_cell.angle_alpha   90.00
_cell.angle_beta   90.00
_cell.angle_gamma   90.00
#
_symmetry.space_group_name_H-M   'P 1'
#
loop_
_entity.id
_entity.type
_entity.pdbx_description
1 polymer ?
#
loop_
_entity_poly.entity_id
_entity_poly.type
_entity_poly.pdbx_seq_one_letter_code
_entity_poly.pdbx_strand_id
1 'polypeptide(L)' 'RDGRIVLVYNNTPKGRTPLNVAISRDGTAFTEFHALESEPGEYSYPAIIEDAAGNLHITYTWKRQKIRYVEIPKTDLPK' A
#
# COMPACT_ATOMS: atom_id res chain seq x y z
N ARG A 1 0.99 -12.99 -12.33
CA ARG A 1 -0.22 -12.24 -11.93
C ARG A 1 -1.36 -13.21 -11.65
N ASP A 2 -1.97 -13.14 -10.46
CA ASP A 2 -3.04 -14.05 -10.02
C ASP A 2 -4.44 -13.43 -9.99
N GLY A 3 -4.58 -12.25 -10.60
CA GLY A 3 -5.88 -11.57 -10.81
C GLY A 3 -6.33 -10.69 -9.63
N ARG A 4 -5.69 -10.77 -8.47
CA ARG A 4 -5.97 -9.86 -7.35
C ARG A 4 -5.46 -8.44 -7.66
N ILE A 5 -6.16 -7.46 -7.11
CA ILE A 5 -5.85 -6.03 -7.25
C ILE A 5 -5.40 -5.51 -5.89
N VAL A 6 -4.30 -4.78 -5.85
CA VAL A 6 -3.76 -4.16 -4.63
C VAL A 6 -3.79 -2.64 -4.76
N LEU A 7 -4.27 -1.98 -3.72
CA LEU A 7 -4.37 -0.53 -3.63
C LEU A 7 -3.54 -0.03 -2.45
N VAL A 8 -2.70 0.99 -2.69
CA VAL A 8 -2.04 1.76 -1.63
C VAL A 8 -2.67 3.14 -1.59
N TYR A 9 -3.22 3.53 -0.44
CA TYR A 9 -4.01 4.76 -0.32
C TYR A 9 -3.98 5.33 1.09
N ASN A 10 -4.28 6.62 1.21
CA ASN A 10 -4.55 7.20 2.52
C ASN A 10 -5.99 6.87 2.91
N ASN A 11 -6.18 6.08 3.97
CA ASN A 11 -7.52 5.70 4.43
C ASN A 11 -8.15 6.80 5.30
N THR A 12 -8.38 7.95 4.67
CA THR A 12 -9.02 9.09 5.30
C THR A 12 -9.62 10.00 4.22
N PRO A 13 -10.80 10.60 4.46
CA PRO A 13 -11.34 11.63 3.57
C PRO A 13 -10.52 12.94 3.61
N LYS A 14 -9.72 13.16 4.67
CA LYS A 14 -8.90 14.38 4.84
C LYS A 14 -7.59 14.07 5.55
N GLY A 15 -6.50 14.60 5.00
CA GLY A 15 -5.16 14.41 5.54
C GLY A 15 -4.41 13.30 4.82
N ARG A 16 -3.32 12.83 5.45
CA ARG A 16 -2.30 11.96 4.84
C ARG A 16 -1.88 10.78 5.73
N THR A 17 -2.71 10.45 6.72
CA THR A 17 -2.52 9.34 7.66
C THR A 17 -3.90 8.75 7.99
N PRO A 18 -4.04 7.42 8.11
CA PRO A 18 -3.02 6.40 7.87
C PRO A 18 -2.70 6.21 6.38
N LEU A 19 -1.60 5.50 6.09
CA LEU A 19 -1.29 4.99 4.74
C LEU A 19 -1.44 3.48 4.78
N ASN A 20 -2.41 2.96 4.02
CA ASN A 20 -2.83 1.56 4.05
C ASN A 20 -2.59 0.85 2.72
N VAL A 21 -2.55 -0.47 2.80
CA VAL A 21 -2.61 -1.38 1.67
C VAL A 21 -3.86 -2.24 1.81
N ALA A 22 -4.65 -2.29 0.74
CA ALA A 22 -5.84 -3.12 0.64
C ALA A 22 -5.80 -4.01 -0.61
N ILE A 23 -6.50 -5.14 -0.55
CA ILE A 23 -6.55 -6.13 -1.62
C ILE A 23 -8.01 -6.40 -2.02
N SER A 24 -8.22 -6.69 -3.30
CA SER A 24 -9.51 -7.04 -3.87
C SER A 24 -9.38 -8.16 -4.90
N ARG A 25 -10.44 -8.96 -5.05
CA ARG A 25 -10.56 -9.95 -6.14
C ARG A 25 -11.35 -9.43 -7.34
N ASP A 26 -12.17 -8.40 -7.14
CA ASP A 26 -13.12 -7.90 -8.14
C ASP A 26 -12.89 -6.42 -8.51
N GLY A 27 -12.00 -5.73 -7.80
CA GLY A 27 -11.69 -4.32 -7.99
C GLY A 27 -12.76 -3.36 -7.46
N THR A 28 -13.74 -3.86 -6.71
CA THR A 28 -14.85 -3.06 -6.16
C THR A 28 -14.94 -3.16 -4.64
N ALA A 29 -14.77 -4.36 -4.07
CA ALA A 29 -14.69 -4.59 -2.64
C ALA A 29 -13.23 -4.79 -2.23
N PHE A 30 -12.72 -3.87 -1.41
CA PHE A 30 -11.34 -3.91 -0.92
C PHE A 30 -11.31 -4.25 0.57
N THR A 31 -10.38 -5.13 0.95
CA THR A 31 -10.09 -5.45 2.36
C THR A 31 -8.70 -4.96 2.72
N GLU A 32 -8.61 -4.13 3.75
CA GLU A 32 -7.33 -3.68 4.30
C GLU A 32 -6.59 -4.84 4.95
N PHE A 33 -5.28 -4.94 4.71
CA PHE A 33 -4.46 -6.00 5.30
C PHE A 33 -3.12 -5.51 5.86
N HIS A 34 -2.71 -4.28 5.53
CA HIS A 34 -1.48 -3.73 6.07
C HIS A 34 -1.58 -2.21 6.23
N ALA A 35 -1.13 -1.68 7.37
CA ALA A 35 -0.91 -0.25 7.57
C ALA A 35 0.59 0.02 7.44
N LEU A 36 1.00 0.73 6.39
CA LEU A 36 2.39 1.15 6.22
C LEU A 36 2.78 2.18 7.28
N GLU A 37 1.83 3.05 7.65
CA GLU A 37 1.99 4.09 8.66
C GLU A 37 0.66 4.36 9.36
N SER A 38 0.64 4.31 10.69
CA SER A 38 -0.53 4.60 11.53
C SER A 38 -0.39 5.89 12.34
N GLU A 39 0.84 6.31 12.63
CA GLU A 39 1.11 7.47 13.48
C GLU A 39 0.90 8.79 12.75
N PRO A 40 0.41 9.85 13.43
CA PRO A 40 0.20 11.17 12.82
C PRO A 40 1.38 11.65 11.99
N GLY A 41 1.11 12.02 10.73
CA GLY A 41 2.14 12.51 9.83
C GLY A 41 1.64 12.82 8.43
N GLU A 42 2.61 13.12 7.56
CA GLU A 42 2.36 13.33 6.13
C GLU A 42 2.99 12.20 5.30
N TYR A 43 2.18 11.21 4.93
CA TYR A 43 2.59 10.10 4.06
C TYR A 43 1.82 10.20 2.74
N SER A 44 2.53 10.51 1.65
CA SER A 44 1.90 10.98 0.42
C SER A 44 2.49 10.34 -0.82
N TYR A 45 1.72 10.39 -1.91
CA TYR A 45 2.15 9.98 -3.25
C TYR A 45 2.68 8.54 -3.30
N PRO A 46 1.90 7.54 -2.88
CA PRO A 46 2.32 6.16 -3.01
C PRO A 46 2.43 5.75 -4.48
N ALA A 47 3.42 4.92 -4.78
CA ALA A 47 3.56 4.17 -6.01
C ALA A 47 3.80 2.71 -5.67
N ILE A 48 3.30 1.79 -6.51
CA ILE A 48 3.41 0.34 -6.32
C ILE A 48 3.72 -0.35 -7.65
N ILE A 49 4.60 -1.36 -7.61
CA ILE A 49 4.86 -2.28 -8.72
C ILE A 49 5.00 -3.71 -8.20
N GLU A 50 4.57 -4.69 -9.00
CA GLU A 50 4.76 -6.13 -8.75
C GLU A 50 5.98 -6.61 -9.56
N ASP A 51 6.89 -7.36 -8.93
CA ASP A 51 8.02 -7.98 -9.61
C ASP A 51 7.68 -9.34 -10.25
N ALA A 52 8.69 -10.03 -10.79
CA ALA A 52 8.49 -11.36 -11.40
C ALA A 52 8.23 -12.48 -10.38
N ALA A 53 8.63 -12.31 -9.12
CA ALA A 53 8.32 -13.24 -8.03
C ALA A 53 6.91 -13.02 -7.46
N GLY A 54 6.28 -11.88 -7.79
CA GLY A 54 4.99 -11.44 -7.28
C GLY A 54 5.09 -10.66 -5.97
N ASN A 55 6.29 -10.23 -5.57
CA ASN A 55 6.49 -9.33 -4.45
C ASN A 55 6.05 -7.92 -4.86
N LEU A 56 5.53 -7.17 -3.89
CA LEU A 56 5.07 -5.81 -4.10
C LEU A 56 6.13 -4.84 -3.59
N HIS A 57 6.58 -3.94 -4.47
CA HIS A 57 7.50 -2.86 -4.15
C HIS A 57 6.72 -1.56 -4.07
N ILE A 58 6.75 -0.91 -2.90
CA ILE A 58 5.99 0.30 -2.62
C ILE A 58 6.96 1.42 -2.26
N THR A 59 6.76 2.59 -2.86
CA THR A 59 7.46 3.82 -2.48
C THR A 59 6.50 4.94 -2.16
N TYR A 60 6.85 5.83 -1.24
CA TYR A 60 6.04 7.02 -0.90
C TYR A 60 6.89 8.12 -0.26
N THR A 61 6.36 9.34 -0.30
CA THR A 61 6.94 10.47 0.44
C THR A 61 6.64 10.32 1.93
N TRP A 62 7.68 10.25 2.76
CA TRP A 62 7.56 10.13 4.21
C TRP A 62 7.86 11.47 4.88
N LYS A 63 6.86 12.05 5.56
CA LYS A 63 6.90 13.31 6.30
C LYS A 63 7.50 14.49 5.51
N ARG A 64 7.46 14.44 4.17
CA ARG A 64 8.14 15.35 3.24
C ARG A 64 9.66 15.50 3.46
N GLN A 65 10.28 14.48 4.05
CA GLN A 65 11.71 14.49 4.38
C GLN A 65 12.50 13.50 3.54
N LYS A 66 11.88 12.39 3.14
CA LYS A 66 12.52 11.32 2.38
C LYS A 66 11.51 10.53 1.55
N ILE A 67 12.03 9.73 0.63
CA ILE A 67 11.26 8.65 0.01
C ILE A 67 11.48 7.38 0.83
N ARG A 68 10.39 6.75 1.27
CA ARG A 68 10.42 5.45 1.95
C ARG A 68 10.11 4.35 0.95
N TYR A 69 10.81 3.23 1.08
CA TYR A 69 10.62 2.01 0.34
C TYR A 69 10.15 0.89 1.27
N VAL A 70 9.21 0.07 0.82
CA VAL A 70 8.72 -1.13 1.51
C VAL A 70 8.54 -2.25 0.49
N GLU A 71 8.97 -3.45 0.85
CA GLU A 71 8.67 -4.69 0.12
C GLU A 71 7.63 -5.49 0.90
N ILE A 72 6.60 -5.99 0.22
CA ILE A 72 5.67 -6.97 0.76
C ILE A 72 5.84 -8.26 -0.03
N PRO A 73 6.36 -9.34 0.60
CA PRO A 73 6.47 -10.64 -0.04
C PRO A 73 5.12 -11.15 -0.51
N LYS A 74 5.09 -11.86 -1.65
CA LYS A 74 3.86 -12.48 -2.16
C LYS A 74 3.18 -13.39 -1.13
N THR A 75 3.97 -14.06 -0.29
CA THR A 75 3.52 -14.98 0.76
C THR A 75 2.69 -14.30 1.84
N ASP A 76 2.85 -12.99 1.99
CA ASP A 76 2.19 -12.21 3.03
C ASP A 76 0.87 -11.61 2.52
N LEU A 77 0.59 -11.74 1.22
CA LEU A 77 -0.65 -11.27 0.62
C LEU A 77 -1.83 -12.17 1.05
N PRO A 78 -2.94 -11.60 1.52
CA PRO A 78 -4.13 -12.35 1.89
C PRO A 78 -4.62 -13.21 0.72
N LYS A 79 -4.90 -14.49 0.99
CA LYS A 79 -5.37 -15.44 -0.02
C LYS A 79 -6.69 -15.02 -0.62
#